data_AF-A0A662RNQ0-F1
#
_entry.id   AF-A0A662RNQ0-F1
#
_cell.length_a   1.000
_cell.length_b   1.000
_cell.length_c   1.000
_cell.angle_alpha   90.00
_cell.angle_beta   90.00
_cell.angle_gamma   90.00
#
_symmetry.space_group_name_H-M   'P 1'
#
loop_
_entity.id
_entity.type
_entity.pdbx_description
1 polymer ?
#
loop_
_entity_poly.entity_id
_entity_poly.type
_entity_poly.pdbx_seq_one_letter_code
_entity_poly.pdbx_strand_id
1 'polypeptide(L)'
;MLKDLITSMRPNQWYKNLILFVGIVFSLNLLNLQMWQNVIAAFAIFCMLSGSEYIINDIIDIEKDRKHPTKRKRPIASGELK
;
A
#
# COMPACT_ATOMS: atom_id res chain seq x y z
N MET A 1 -0.02 -10.37 14.57
CA MET A 1 0.73 -9.09 14.54
C MET A 1 1.36 -8.77 13.19
N LEU A 2 2.43 -9.46 12.74
CA LEU A 2 3.08 -9.12 11.44
C LEU A 2 2.15 -9.34 10.23
N LYS A 3 1.44 -10.47 10.20
CA LYS A 3 0.45 -10.78 9.16
C LYS A 3 -0.65 -9.71 9.08
N ASP A 4 -1.09 -9.22 10.23
CA ASP A 4 -2.20 -8.25 10.35
C ASP A 4 -1.76 -6.85 9.96
N LEU A 5 -0.51 -6.50 10.28
CA LEU A 5 0.15 -5.30 9.77
C LEU A 5 0.23 -5.32 8.24
N ILE A 6 0.75 -6.40 7.66
CA ILE A 6 0.83 -6.57 6.20
C ILE A 6 -0.57 -6.52 5.59
N THR A 7 -1.57 -7.16 6.20
CA THR A 7 -2.96 -7.11 5.73
C THR A 7 -3.50 -5.68 5.72
N SER A 8 -3.19 -4.88 6.75
CA SER A 8 -3.59 -3.48 6.87
C SER A 8 -2.90 -2.57 5.85
N MET A 9 -1.69 -2.93 5.38
CA MET A 9 -1.02 -2.24 4.27
C MET A 9 -1.64 -2.50 2.89
N ARG A 10 -2.62 -3.42 2.80
CA ARG A 10 -3.37 -3.77 1.58
C ARG A 10 -2.49 -4.07 0.36
N PRO A 11 -1.67 -5.14 0.38
CA PRO A 11 -0.80 -5.51 -0.74
C PRO A 11 -1.57 -5.74 -2.05
N ASN A 12 -2.83 -6.17 -1.94
CA ASN A 12 -3.73 -6.30 -3.07
C ASN A 12 -4.08 -4.96 -3.75
N GLN A 13 -3.73 -3.80 -3.18
CA GLN A 13 -3.89 -2.48 -3.79
C GLN A 13 -2.58 -1.91 -4.34
N TRP A 14 -1.45 -2.57 -4.11
CA TRP A 14 -0.14 -2.11 -4.58
C TRP A 14 -0.02 -2.09 -6.10
N TYR A 15 -0.89 -2.82 -6.82
CA TYR A 15 -0.97 -2.74 -8.29
C TYR A 15 -1.21 -1.32 -8.79
N LYS A 16 -1.85 -0.44 -8.00
CA LYS A 16 -2.04 0.97 -8.36
C LYS A 16 -0.71 1.71 -8.55
N ASN A 17 0.32 1.29 -7.82
CA ASN A 17 1.67 1.86 -7.91
C ASN A 17 2.41 1.40 -9.18
N LEU A 18 1.88 0.42 -9.94
CA LEU A 18 2.47 0.01 -11.23
C LEU A 18 2.47 1.14 -12.26
N ILE A 19 1.66 2.19 -12.05
CA ILE A 19 1.69 3.41 -12.87
C ILE A 19 3.10 4.03 -12.95
N LEU A 20 3.96 3.83 -11.95
CA LEU A 20 5.35 4.31 -11.97
C LEU A 20 6.17 3.70 -13.12
N PHE A 21 5.88 2.46 -13.51
CA PHE A 21 6.55 1.79 -14.64
C PHE A 21 6.12 2.34 -16.00
N VAL A 22 4.99 3.04 -16.07
CA VAL A 22 4.60 3.74 -17.30
C VAL A 22 5.65 4.80 -17.66
N GLY A 23 6.24 5.47 -16.67
CA GLY A 23 7.29 6.46 -16.90
C GLY A 23 8.50 5.92 -17.68
N ILE A 24 9.00 4.73 -17.35
CA ILE A 24 10.15 4.16 -18.07
C ILE A 24 9.80 3.77 -19.51
N VAL A 25 8.58 3.24 -19.74
CA VAL A 25 8.09 2.89 -21.08
C VAL A 25 8.02 4.11 -21.99
N PHE A 26 7.47 5.21 -21.49
CA PHE A 26 7.31 6.44 -22.28
C PHE A 26 8.57 7.30 -22.34
N SER A 27 9.54 7.08 -21.44
CA SER A 27 10.83 7.78 -21.48
C SER A 27 11.77 7.32 -22.61
N LEU A 28 11.42 6.25 -23.35
CA LEU A 28 12.27 5.60 -24.38
C LEU A 28 13.62 5.05 -23.86
N ASN A 29 13.79 4.94 -22.54
CA ASN A 29 15.02 4.49 -21.89
C ASN A 29 14.94 3.04 -21.38
N LEU A 30 14.27 2.15 -22.13
CA LEU A 30 14.02 0.76 -21.70
C LEU A 30 15.29 -0.05 -21.41
N LEU A 31 16.42 0.29 -22.03
CA LEU A 31 17.71 -0.40 -21.81
C LEU A 31 18.56 0.24 -20.71
N ASN A 32 18.08 1.33 -20.09
CA ASN A 32 18.81 2.02 -19.04
C ASN A 32 18.60 1.33 -17.69
N LEU A 33 19.58 0.52 -17.28
CA LEU A 33 19.53 -0.24 -16.03
C LEU A 33 19.38 0.66 -14.78
N GLN A 34 20.01 1.84 -14.78
CA GLN A 34 19.90 2.78 -13.67
C GLN A 34 18.47 3.28 -13.49
N MET A 35 17.76 3.54 -14.60
CA MET A 35 16.35 3.97 -14.54
C MET A 35 15.44 2.86 -14.03
N TRP A 36 15.70 1.60 -14.39
CA TRP A 36 14.98 0.45 -13.83
C TRP A 36 15.18 0.34 -12.32
N GLN A 37 16.40 0.47 -11.84
CA GLN A 37 16.69 0.46 -10.39
C GLN A 37 15.91 1.57 -9.67
N ASN A 38 15.92 2.78 -10.23
CA ASN A 38 15.19 3.91 -9.66
C ASN A 38 13.68 3.67 -9.62
N VAL A 39 13.08 3.14 -10.70
CA VAL A 39 11.63 2.87 -10.76
C VAL A 39 11.23 1.72 -9.83
N ILE A 40 12.04 0.67 -9.72
CA ILE A 40 11.79 -0.44 -8.78
C ILE A 40 11.88 0.06 -7.33
N ALA A 41 12.89 0.87 -7.00
CA ALA A 41 13.03 1.48 -5.69
C ALA A 41 11.84 2.41 -5.38
N ALA A 42 11.45 3.25 -6.33
CA ALA A 42 10.28 4.11 -6.22
C ALA A 42 9.01 3.29 -5.98
N PHE A 43 8.79 2.22 -6.75
CA PHE A 43 7.66 1.32 -6.56
C PHE A 43 7.62 0.71 -5.14
N ALA A 44 8.74 0.21 -4.64
CA ALA A 44 8.82 -0.33 -3.28
C ALA A 44 8.50 0.74 -2.22
N ILE A 45 9.06 1.95 -2.37
CA ILE A 45 8.80 3.09 -1.48
C ILE A 45 7.32 3.48 -1.52
N PHE A 46 6.71 3.58 -2.70
CA PHE A 46 5.29 3.92 -2.85
C PHE A 46 4.37 2.83 -2.27
N CYS A 47 4.71 1.56 -2.37
CA CYS A 47 3.99 0.47 -1.70
C CYS A 47 4.03 0.63 -0.17
N MET A 48 5.18 1.01 0.40
CA MET A 48 5.30 1.27 1.83
C MET A 48 4.53 2.54 2.25
N LEU A 49 4.64 3.63 1.49
CA LEU A 49 3.95 4.90 1.75
C LEU A 49 2.42 4.75 1.65
N SER A 50 1.91 4.19 0.56
CA SER A 50 0.46 3.94 0.44
C SER A 50 -0.03 2.93 1.49
N GLY A 51 0.79 1.94 1.85
CA GLY A 51 0.51 1.03 2.95
C GLY A 51 0.39 1.73 4.31
N SER A 52 1.28 2.68 4.62
CA SER A 52 1.22 3.46 5.86
C SER A 52 0.02 4.41 5.88
N GLU A 53 -0.32 5.04 4.76
CA GLU A 53 -1.54 5.85 4.64
C GLU A 53 -2.81 5.02 4.90
N TYR A 54 -2.87 3.77 4.41
CA TYR A 54 -4.00 2.89 4.74
C TYR A 54 -4.11 2.55 6.21
N ILE A 55 -2.98 2.34 6.89
CA ILE A 55 -2.93 2.13 8.34
C ILE A 55 -3.42 3.38 9.07
N ILE A 56 -2.94 4.56 8.71
CA ILE A 56 -3.36 5.83 9.30
C ILE A 56 -4.87 6.03 9.12
N ASN A 57 -5.39 5.77 7.91
CA ASN A 57 -6.82 5.85 7.65
C ASN A 57 -7.63 4.87 8.52
N ASP A 58 -7.15 3.63 8.70
CA ASP A 58 -7.82 2.64 9.55
C ASP A 58 -7.81 3.03 11.05
N ILE A 59 -6.79 3.77 11.51
CA ILE A 59 -6.74 4.34 12.85
C ILE A 59 -7.75 5.48 12.99
N ILE A 60 -7.76 6.43 12.06
CA ILE A 60 -8.68 7.59 12.07
C ILE A 60 -10.14 7.13 11.99
N ASP A 61 -10.43 6.13 11.16
CA ASP A 61 -11.78 5.62 10.94
C ASP A 61 -12.21 4.53 11.95
N ILE A 62 -11.42 4.24 13.00
CA ILE A 62 -11.61 3.05 13.87
C ILE A 62 -13.04 2.92 14.42
N GLU A 63 -13.63 4.00 14.93
CA GLU A 63 -14.98 3.97 15.51
C GLU A 63 -16.06 3.72 14.47
N LYS A 64 -15.88 4.30 13.28
CA LYS A 64 -16.78 4.15 12.14
C LYS A 64 -16.69 2.74 11.56
N ASP A 65 -15.48 2.22 11.43
CA ASP A 65 -15.21 0.90 10.89
C ASP A 65 -15.76 -0.20 11.80
N ARG A 66 -15.70 -0.04 13.12
CA ARG A 66 -16.34 -0.95 14.09
C ARG A 66 -17.85 -1.12 13.87
N LYS A 67 -18.54 -0.06 13.45
CA LYS A 67 -19.99 -0.06 13.19
C LYS A 67 -20.35 -0.53 11.78
N HIS A 68 -19.37 -0.68 10.89
CA HIS A 68 -19.61 -1.03 9.49
C HIS A 68 -19.75 -2.56 9.29
N PRO A 69 -20.70 -3.05 8.47
CA PRO A 69 -20.96 -4.50 8.32
C PRO A 69 -19.73 -5.35 7.96
N THR A 70 -18.91 -4.86 7.02
CA THR A 70 -17.69 -5.53 6.55
C THR A 70 -16.40 -4.98 7.15
N LYS A 71 -16.21 -3.65 7.24
CA LYS A 71 -14.96 -3.02 7.72
C LYS A 71 -14.67 -3.27 9.21
N ARG A 72 -15.65 -3.69 10.01
CA ARG A 72 -15.42 -4.13 11.41
C ARG A 72 -14.44 -5.29 11.56
N LYS A 73 -14.18 -6.03 10.47
CA LYS A 73 -13.22 -7.13 10.41
C LYS A 73 -11.80 -6.68 10.06
N ARG A 74 -11.56 -5.38 9.82
CA ARG A 74 -10.20 -4.86 9.61
C ARG A 74 -9.39 -5.08 10.89
N PRO A 75 -8.10 -5.44 10.80
CA PRO A 75 -7.32 -5.79 11.99
C PRO A 75 -7.30 -4.73 13.09
N ILE A 76 -7.25 -3.44 12.73
CA ILE A 76 -7.27 -2.32 13.68
C ILE A 76 -8.67 -2.15 14.30
N ALA A 77 -9.74 -2.24 13.50
CA ALA A 77 -11.11 -2.11 13.98
C ALA A 77 -11.54 -3.29 14.88
N SER A 78 -11.11 -4.51 14.54
CA SER A 78 -11.39 -5.75 15.28
C SER A 78 -10.52 -5.93 16.53
N GLY A 79 -9.43 -5.18 16.66
CA GLY A 79 -8.47 -5.29 17.76
C GLY A 79 -7.45 -6.43 17.62
N GLU A 80 -7.39 -7.07 16.45
CA GLU A 80 -6.35 -8.06 16.10
C GLU A 80 -4.98 -7.40 15.93
N LEU A 81 -4.96 -6.14 15.49
CA LEU A 81 -3.80 -5.26 15.47
C LEU A 81 -4.07 -4.09 16.42
N LYS A 82 -3.24 -3.95 17.45
CA LYS A 82 -3.34 -2.91 18.48
C LYS A 82 -2.51 -1.69 18.12
#